data_AF-A0A0G0QLZ9-F1
#
_entry.id   AF-A0A0G0QLZ9-F1
#
_cell.length_a   1.000
_cell.length_b   1.000
_cell.length_c   1.000
_cell.angle_alpha   90.00
_cell.angle_beta   90.00
_cell.angle_gamma   90.00
#
_symmetry.space_group_name_H-M   'P 1'
#
loop_
_entity.id
_entity.type
_entity.pdbx_description
1 polymer ?
#
loop_
_entity_poly.entity_id
_entity_poly.type
_entity_poly.pdbx_seq_one_letter_code
_entity_poly.pdbx_strand_id
1 'polypeptide(L)'
;QEERFQERNREIALDLLRAKLWEREEERKMAEIADYRSPIGRGMRAEKIRTYNFPQNRITDHRIGKSFGNLESIVDGNLDKIIDLLQEKLQ
;
A
#
# COMPACT_ATOMS: atom_id res chain seq x y z
N GLN A 1 -12.43 12.54 -54.30
CA GLN A 1 -13.51 12.23 -53.32
C GLN A 1 -13.00 11.32 -52.19
N GLU A 2 -11.96 10.50 -52.41
CA GLU A 2 -11.37 9.58 -51.42
C GLU A 2 -10.62 10.25 -50.25
N GLU A 3 -9.94 11.39 -50.48
CA GLU A 3 -9.14 12.08 -49.45
C GLU A 3 -9.96 12.50 -48.20
N ARG A 4 -11.24 12.88 -48.39
CA ARG A 4 -12.14 13.21 -47.28
C ARG A 4 -12.47 12.01 -46.38
N PHE A 5 -12.46 10.80 -46.93
CA PHE A 5 -12.70 9.57 -46.16
C PHE A 5 -11.43 9.15 -45.42
N GLN A 6 -10.25 9.35 -46.01
CA GLN A 6 -8.97 9.06 -45.36
C GLN A 6 -8.71 9.95 -44.14
N GLU A 7 -8.97 11.25 -44.26
CA GLU A 7 -8.81 12.20 -43.16
C GLU A 7 -9.74 11.87 -41.99
N ARG A 8 -11.02 11.62 -42.27
CA ARG A 8 -12.01 11.19 -41.26
C ARG A 8 -11.62 9.86 -40.60
N ASN A 9 -11.15 8.89 -41.38
CA ASN A 9 -10.70 7.60 -40.83
C ASN A 9 -9.47 7.77 -39.93
N ARG A 10 -8.57 8.69 -40.28
CA ARG A 10 -7.38 9.02 -39.48
C ARG A 10 -7.77 9.68 -38.16
N GLU A 11 -8.72 10.62 -38.17
CA GLU A 11 -9.24 11.24 -36.94
C GLU A 11 -9.86 10.19 -36.00
N ILE A 12 -10.73 9.33 -36.52
CA ILE A 12 -11.36 8.26 -35.75
C ILE A 12 -10.30 7.31 -35.17
N ALA A 13 -9.27 6.96 -35.95
CA ALA A 13 -8.20 6.09 -35.49
C ALA A 13 -7.35 6.74 -34.39
N LEU A 14 -7.08 8.04 -34.49
CA LEU A 14 -6.32 8.78 -33.48
C LEU A 14 -7.12 8.96 -32.18
N ASP A 15 -8.42 9.21 -32.27
CA ASP A 15 -9.28 9.31 -31.08
C ASP A 15 -9.41 7.95 -30.38
N LEU A 16 -9.57 6.86 -31.14
CA LEU A 16 -9.55 5.50 -30.57
C LEU A 16 -8.20 5.17 -29.93
N LEU A 17 -7.09 5.56 -30.56
CA LEU A 17 -5.76 5.36 -30.02
C LEU A 17 -5.57 6.15 -28.71
N ARG A 18 -6.02 7.40 -28.66
CA ARG A 18 -5.98 8.24 -27.45
C ARG A 18 -6.77 7.58 -26.31
N ALA A 19 -7.97 7.09 -26.58
CA ALA A 19 -8.80 6.40 -25.59
C ALA A 19 -8.09 5.15 -25.03
N LYS A 20 -7.52 4.31 -25.91
CA LYS A 20 -6.77 3.11 -25.49
C LYS A 20 -5.52 3.41 -24.67
N LEU A 21 -4.78 4.46 -25.05
CA LEU A 21 -3.60 4.88 -24.30
C LEU A 21 -3.97 5.41 -22.91
N TRP A 22 -5.09 6.13 -22.81
CA TRP A 22 -5.60 6.62 -21.53
C TRP A 22 -6.05 5.46 -20.63
N GLU A 23 -6.81 4.51 -21.16
CA GLU A 23 -7.25 3.31 -20.42
C GLU A 23 -6.06 2.52 -19.87
N ARG A 24 -5.03 2.30 -20.69
CA ARG A 24 -3.80 1.60 -20.28
C ARG A 24 -3.05 2.34 -19.15
N GLU A 25 -2.97 3.66 -19.20
CA GLU A 25 -2.32 4.44 -18.13
C GLU A 25 -3.15 4.43 -16.85
N GLU A 26 -4.48 4.45 -16.96
CA GLU A 26 -5.36 4.35 -15.80
C GLU A 26 -5.26 2.97 -15.13
N GLU A 27 -5.23 1.90 -15.91
CA GLU A 27 -4.97 0.54 -15.41
C GLU A 27 -3.62 0.45 -14.70
N ARG A 28 -2.57 1.06 -15.26
CA ARG A 28 -1.25 1.09 -14.64
C ARG A 28 -1.26 1.79 -13.29
N LYS A 29 -1.90 2.96 -13.19
CA LYS A 29 -2.06 3.69 -11.92
C LYS A 29 -2.84 2.87 -10.89
N MET A 30 -3.93 2.23 -11.31
CA MET A 30 -4.73 1.39 -10.42
C MET A 30 -3.95 0.18 -9.92
N ALA A 31 -3.13 -0.44 -10.78
CA ALA A 31 -2.24 -1.52 -10.40
C ALA A 31 -1.18 -1.06 -9.38
N GLU A 32 -0.53 0.09 -9.63
CA GLU A 32 0.43 0.68 -8.69
C GLU A 32 -0.23 0.93 -7.31
N ILE A 33 -1.44 1.50 -7.28
CA ILE A 33 -2.20 1.72 -6.04
C ILE A 33 -2.58 0.40 -5.35
N ALA A 34 -2.96 -0.62 -6.12
CA ALA A 34 -3.30 -1.93 -5.60
C ALA A 34 -2.09 -2.60 -4.93
N ASP A 35 -0.89 -2.47 -5.50
CA ASP A 35 0.35 -2.97 -4.90
C ASP A 35 0.64 -2.33 -3.54
N TYR A 36 0.43 -1.01 -3.41
CA TYR A 36 0.55 -0.34 -2.11
C TYR A 36 -0.45 -0.83 -1.06
N ARG A 37 -1.61 -1.33 -1.49
CA ARG A 37 -2.66 -1.88 -0.61
C ARG A 37 -2.55 -3.38 -0.38
N SER A 38 -1.77 -4.09 -1.19
CA SER A 38 -1.46 -5.51 -1.04
C SER A 38 -1.02 -5.93 0.38
N PRO A 39 -0.18 -5.17 1.11
CA PRO A 39 0.18 -5.52 2.48
C PRO A 39 -0.93 -5.27 3.51
N ILE A 40 -2.03 -4.61 3.13
CA ILE A 40 -3.20 -4.40 3.99
C ILE A 40 -4.08 -5.65 3.86
N GLY A 41 -4.05 -6.50 4.88
CA GLY A 41 -4.92 -7.67 4.97
C GLY A 41 -6.41 -7.32 5.09
N ARG A 42 -7.24 -8.32 5.41
CA ARG A 42 -8.69 -8.18 5.60
C ARG A 42 -9.07 -7.44 6.90
N GLY A 43 -8.09 -6.92 7.63
CA GLY A 43 -8.30 -6.21 8.90
C GLY A 43 -8.72 -7.14 10.04
N MET A 44 -8.51 -8.45 9.89
CA MET A 44 -8.89 -9.42 10.91
C MET A 44 -7.94 -9.35 12.10
N ARG A 45 -8.45 -9.65 13.31
CA ARG A 45 -7.62 -9.72 14.53
C ARG A 45 -6.47 -10.72 14.45
N ALA A 46 -6.56 -11.71 13.57
CA ALA A 46 -5.50 -12.70 13.33
C ALA A 46 -4.31 -12.10 12.56
N GLU A 47 -4.54 -11.06 11.75
CA GLU A 47 -3.53 -10.46 10.86
C GLU A 47 -2.79 -9.28 11.52
N LYS A 48 -3.06 -9.00 12.80
CA LYS A 48 -2.43 -7.88 13.52
C LYS A 48 -0.92 -8.12 13.68
N ILE A 49 -0.13 -7.09 13.40
CA ILE A 49 1.32 -7.11 13.62
C ILE A 49 1.71 -6.79 15.08
N ARG A 50 0.83 -6.15 15.86
CA ARG A 50 1.07 -5.77 17.26
C ARG A 50 -0.17 -5.99 18.13
N THR A 51 0.04 -6.34 19.40
CA THR A 51 -0.98 -6.35 20.45
C THR A 51 -0.62 -5.31 21.50
N TYR A 52 -1.52 -4.36 21.77
CA TYR A 52 -1.41 -3.40 22.87
C TYR A 52 -2.26 -3.89 24.04
N ASN A 53 -1.64 -4.19 25.18
CA ASN A 53 -2.30 -4.68 26.38
C ASN A 53 -2.18 -3.64 27.50
N PHE A 54 -3.21 -2.80 27.62
CA PHE A 54 -3.27 -1.72 28.62
C PHE A 54 -3.28 -2.23 30.07
N PRO A 55 -4.10 -3.24 30.45
CA PRO A 55 -4.08 -3.76 31.82
C PRO A 55 -2.71 -4.30 32.27
N GLN A 56 -1.89 -4.80 31.34
CA GLN A 56 -0.54 -5.33 31.64
C GLN A 56 0.59 -4.34 31.29
N ASN A 57 0.26 -3.10 30.90
CA ASN A 57 1.20 -2.06 30.48
C ASN A 57 2.27 -2.57 29.47
N ARG A 58 1.85 -3.35 28.48
CA ARG A 58 2.75 -4.06 27.56
C ARG A 58 2.28 -4.00 26.12
N ILE A 59 3.22 -3.92 25.19
CA ILE A 59 3.02 -4.11 23.75
C ILE A 59 3.79 -5.35 23.28
N THR A 60 3.18 -6.17 22.42
CA THR A 60 3.83 -7.31 21.78
C THR A 60 3.84 -7.10 20.28
N ASP A 61 5.02 -7.13 19.65
CA ASP A 61 5.16 -7.08 18.18
C ASP A 61 5.36 -8.49 17.64
N HIS A 62 4.38 -8.98 16.87
CA HIS A 62 4.32 -10.34 16.34
C HIS A 62 5.29 -10.57 15.18
N ARG A 63 5.78 -9.51 14.53
CA ARG A 63 6.77 -9.64 13.45
C ARG A 63 8.12 -10.07 14.00
N ILE A 64 8.48 -9.57 15.18
CA ILE A 64 9.73 -9.91 15.88
C ILE A 64 9.53 -10.92 17.02
N GLY A 65 8.31 -11.12 17.51
CA GLY A 65 8.01 -12.03 18.62
C GLY A 65 8.42 -11.49 20.00
N LYS A 66 8.72 -10.19 20.12
CA LYS A 66 9.13 -9.55 21.38
C LYS A 66 8.00 -8.76 22.02
N SER A 67 8.07 -8.65 23.34
CA SER A 67 7.18 -7.79 24.12
C SER A 67 7.98 -6.70 24.84
N PHE A 68 7.41 -5.50 24.89
CA PHE A 68 7.99 -4.31 25.52
C PHE A 68 7.04 -3.80 26.60
N GLY A 69 7.57 -3.44 27.77
CA GLY A 69 6.81 -2.73 28.81
C GLY A 69 6.70 -1.23 28.51
N ASN A 70 6.11 -0.48 29.45
CA ASN A 70 5.93 0.98 29.36
C ASN A 70 5.10 1.39 28.14
N LEU A 71 3.93 0.76 27.99
CA LEU A 71 3.00 1.02 26.90
C LEU A 71 2.65 2.50 26.76
N GLU A 72 2.42 3.21 27.86
CA GLU A 72 2.09 4.65 27.83
C GLU A 72 3.16 5.47 27.09
N SER A 73 4.43 5.31 27.46
CA SER A 73 5.54 6.00 26.79
C SER A 73 5.65 5.64 25.30
N ILE A 74 5.35 4.39 24.94
CA ILE A 74 5.41 3.93 23.56
C ILE A 74 4.26 4.52 22.73
N VAL A 75 3.07 4.64 23.31
CA VAL A 75 1.91 5.29 22.69
C VAL A 75 2.15 6.80 22.55
N ASP A 76 2.87 7.40 23.49
CA ASP A 76 3.28 8.81 23.45
C ASP A 76 4.41 9.10 22.43
N GLY A 77 4.86 8.11 21.68
CA GLY A 77 5.76 8.28 20.53
C GLY A 77 7.18 7.73 20.72
N ASN A 78 7.52 7.17 21.88
CA ASN A 78 8.84 6.56 22.13
C ASN A 78 8.97 5.17 21.47
N LEU A 79 9.03 5.15 20.14
CA LEU A 79 9.02 3.93 19.31
C LEU A 79 10.41 3.49 18.84
N ASP A 80 11.45 4.29 19.06
CA ASP A 80 12.80 4.07 18.51
C ASP A 80 13.30 2.66 18.76
N LYS A 81 13.23 2.20 20.02
CA LYS A 81 13.64 0.85 20.42
C LYS A 81 12.93 -0.25 19.65
N ILE A 82 11.66 -0.08 19.31
CA ILE A 82 10.87 -1.07 18.55
C ILE A 82 11.29 -1.05 17.07
N ILE A 83 11.54 0.14 16.52
CA ILE A 83 11.94 0.33 15.13
C ILE A 83 13.34 -0.23 14.90
N ASP A 84 14.29 0.08 15.78
CA ASP A 84 15.68 -0.40 15.70
C ASP A 84 15.75 -1.93 15.71
N LEU A 85 15.04 -2.56 16.66
CA LEU A 85 14.95 -4.03 16.76
C LEU A 85 14.26 -4.66 15.53
N LEU A 86 13.31 -3.95 14.92
CA LEU A 86 12.67 -4.41 13.70
C LEU A 86 13.62 -4.35 12.50
N GLN A 87 14.40 -3.26 12.38
CA GLN A 87 15.41 -3.09 11.34
C GLN A 87 16.52 -4.13 11.46
N GLU A 88 17.01 -4.40 12.68
CA GLU A 88 18.03 -5.43 12.92
C GLU A 88 17.56 -6.83 12.47
N LYS A 89 16.29 -7.18 12.68
CA LYS A 89 15.74 -8.48 12.23
C LYS A 89 15.56 -8.58 10.72
N LEU A 90 15.41 -7.44 10.03
CA LEU A 90 15.17 -7.37 8.59
C LEU A 90 16.47 -7.40 7.76
N GLN A 91 17.62 -7.17 8.40
CA GLN A 91 18.95 -7.38 7.81
C GLN A 91 19.33 -8.86 7.81
#